data_AF-A0A964MKC1-F1
#
_entry.id   AF-A0A964MKC1-F1
#
_cell.length_a   1.000
_cell.length_b   1.000
_cell.length_c   1.000
_cell.angle_alpha   90.00
_cell.angle_beta   90.00
_cell.angle_gamma   90.00
#
_symmetry.space_group_name_H-M   'P 1'
#
loop_
_entity.id
_entity.type
_entity.pdbx_description
1 polymer ?
#
loop_
_entity_poly.entity_id
_entity_poly.type
_entity_poly.pdbx_seq_one_letter_code
_entity_poly.pdbx_strand_id
1 'polypeptide(L)'
;MGLQKDGVEARLQALLATHVGVLGADWTLIRREYPTAIGPVDLLCRDGAGATVAVEIKRRGEIDGVEQLTRYLALLNRDPLLAPVQGVFAAQEIKPQARTLAQDRGIRCVVLDYDYLLGTADPSLRLF
;
A
#
# COMPACT_ATOMS: atom_id res chain seq x y z
N MET A 1 11.69 -11.38 -15.37
CA MET A 1 12.28 -11.65 -14.04
C MET A 1 11.28 -11.14 -13.03
N GLY A 2 10.50 -12.05 -12.43
CA GLY A 2 9.45 -11.66 -11.50
C GLY A 2 10.04 -10.99 -10.27
N LEU A 3 9.44 -9.88 -9.84
CA LEU A 3 9.64 -9.28 -8.53
C LEU A 3 9.26 -10.32 -7.47
N GLN A 4 10.22 -11.16 -7.10
CA GLN A 4 10.07 -12.05 -5.97
C GLN A 4 10.06 -11.15 -4.74
N LYS A 5 8.85 -10.79 -4.29
CA LYS A 5 8.67 -10.05 -3.04
C LYS A 5 9.41 -10.81 -1.94
N ASP A 6 10.17 -10.09 -1.14
CA ASP A 6 10.69 -10.59 0.14
C ASP A 6 9.51 -11.27 0.88
N GLY A 7 9.75 -12.43 1.51
CA GLY A 7 8.74 -13.13 2.31
C GLY A 7 8.08 -12.21 3.35
N VAL A 8 8.78 -11.19 3.86
CA VAL A 8 8.24 -10.16 4.75
C VAL A 8 7.25 -9.25 4.02
N GLU A 9 7.57 -8.78 2.81
CA GLU A 9 6.67 -7.93 2.02
C GLU A 9 5.42 -8.68 1.55
N ALA A 10 5.58 -9.93 1.15
CA ALA A 10 4.46 -10.80 0.82
C ALA A 10 3.53 -10.99 2.03
N ARG A 11 4.09 -11.16 3.24
CA ARG A 11 3.31 -11.28 4.47
C ARG A 11 2.65 -9.97 4.88
N LEU A 12 3.35 -8.84 4.82
CA LEU A 12 2.77 -7.50 5.05
C LEU A 12 1.59 -7.24 4.13
N GLN A 13 1.72 -7.58 2.84
CA GLN A 13 0.64 -7.44 1.87
C GLN A 13 -0.58 -8.29 2.25
N ALA A 14 -0.38 -9.55 2.63
CA ALA A 14 -1.48 -10.42 3.03
C ALA A 14 -2.17 -9.92 4.32
N LEU A 15 -1.40 -9.47 5.30
CA LEU A 15 -1.93 -8.91 6.55
C LEU A 15 -2.72 -7.63 6.30
N LEU A 16 -2.15 -6.68 5.54
CA LEU A 16 -2.78 -5.40 5.25
C LEU A 16 -4.01 -5.56 4.35
N ALA A 17 -4.00 -6.50 3.40
CA ALA A 17 -5.17 -6.83 2.59
C ALA A 17 -6.36 -7.32 3.42
N THR A 18 -6.09 -8.00 4.54
CA THR A 18 -7.12 -8.46 5.49
C THR A 18 -7.57 -7.35 6.44
N HIS A 19 -6.70 -6.36 6.70
CA HIS A 19 -6.93 -5.28 7.67
C HIS A 19 -6.77 -3.90 7.03
N VAL A 20 -7.39 -3.67 5.88
CA VAL A 20 -7.30 -2.39 5.16
C VAL A 20 -7.81 -1.21 6.00
N GLY A 21 -8.61 -1.46 7.05
CA GLY A 21 -9.01 -0.48 8.06
C GLY A 21 -7.84 0.22 8.78
N VAL A 22 -6.65 -0.37 8.79
CA VAL A 22 -5.42 0.28 9.29
C VAL A 22 -5.04 1.51 8.47
N LEU A 23 -5.42 1.55 7.18
CA LEU A 23 -5.18 2.70 6.31
C LEU A 23 -6.18 3.83 6.56
N GLY A 24 -7.39 3.50 6.99
CA GLY A 24 -8.44 4.45 7.38
C GLY A 24 -9.78 3.76 7.62
N ALA A 25 -10.70 4.46 8.29
CA ALA A 25 -12.05 3.96 8.53
C ALA A 25 -12.82 3.73 7.23
N ASP A 26 -13.61 2.67 7.19
CA ASP A 26 -14.46 2.28 6.05
C ASP A 26 -13.71 1.98 4.74
N TRP A 27 -12.40 1.72 4.83
CA TRP A 27 -11.62 1.26 3.68
C TRP A 27 -11.97 -0.18 3.32
N THR A 28 -12.04 -0.45 2.01
CA THR A 28 -12.28 -1.80 1.48
C THR A 28 -11.23 -2.17 0.44
N LEU A 29 -10.91 -3.46 0.38
CA LEU A 29 -10.00 -4.00 -0.62
C LEU A 29 -10.75 -4.19 -1.94
N ILE A 30 -10.24 -3.63 -3.03
CA ILE A 30 -10.72 -3.95 -4.38
C ILE A 30 -10.00 -5.20 -4.88
N ARG A 31 -8.66 -5.19 -4.85
CA ARG A 31 -7.85 -6.30 -5.38
C ARG A 31 -6.43 -6.25 -4.84
N ARG A 32 -5.85 -7.44 -4.63
CA ARG A 32 -4.41 -7.63 -4.42
C ARG A 32 -3.70 -7.79 -5.75
N GLU A 33 -2.48 -7.27 -5.84
CA GLU A 33 -1.63 -7.38 -7.03
C GLU A 33 -2.38 -6.94 -8.29
N TYR A 34 -2.97 -5.74 -8.23
CA TYR A 34 -3.78 -5.22 -9.33
C TYR A 34 -2.89 -4.98 -10.55
N PRO A 35 -3.18 -5.61 -11.70
CA PRO A 35 -2.27 -5.60 -12.84
C PRO A 35 -2.17 -4.21 -13.47
N THR A 36 -0.95 -3.81 -13.83
CA THR A 36 -0.67 -2.65 -14.69
C THR A 36 0.29 -3.06 -15.81
N ALA A 37 0.48 -2.18 -16.79
CA ALA A 37 1.40 -2.41 -17.91
C ALA A 37 2.87 -2.61 -17.48
N ILE A 38 3.26 -2.15 -16.28
CA ILE A 38 4.65 -2.22 -15.78
C ILE A 38 4.79 -3.13 -14.56
N GLY A 39 3.81 -4.01 -14.32
CA GLY A 39 3.74 -4.89 -13.16
C GLY A 39 2.60 -4.52 -12.21
N PRO A 40 2.29 -5.37 -11.23
CA PRO A 40 1.15 -5.15 -10.35
C PRO A 40 1.45 -4.09 -9.29
N VAL A 41 0.44 -3.29 -8.92
CA VAL A 41 0.44 -2.54 -7.66
C VAL A 41 0.02 -3.47 -6.52
N ASP A 42 0.60 -3.32 -5.33
CA ASP A 42 0.41 -4.27 -4.24
C ASP A 42 -1.05 -4.43 -3.82
N LEU A 43 -1.73 -3.31 -3.54
CA LEU A 43 -3.17 -3.28 -3.28
C LEU A 43 -3.82 -2.15 -4.08
N LEU A 44 -5.02 -2.43 -4.58
CA LEU A 44 -5.97 -1.41 -4.96
C LEU A 44 -7.12 -1.44 -3.96
N CYS A 45 -7.44 -0.28 -3.40
CA CYS A 45 -8.44 -0.11 -2.35
C CYS A 45 -9.46 0.96 -2.74
N ARG A 46 -10.57 0.96 -2.01
CA ARG A 46 -11.55 2.04 -1.98
C ARG A 46 -11.52 2.64 -0.58
N ASP A 47 -11.35 3.95 -0.46
CA ASP A 47 -11.40 4.62 0.85
C ASP A 47 -12.85 4.83 1.32
N GLY A 48 -13.02 5.32 2.56
CA GLY A 48 -14.35 5.58 3.14
C GLY A 48 -15.14 6.69 2.43
N ALA A 49 -14.51 7.50 1.58
CA ALA A 49 -15.19 8.49 0.74
C ALA A 49 -15.54 7.95 -0.65
N GLY A 50 -15.20 6.69 -0.94
CA GLY A 50 -15.42 6.08 -2.25
C GLY A 50 -14.34 6.43 -3.28
N ALA A 51 -13.19 6.99 -2.91
CA ALA A 51 -12.08 7.23 -3.83
C ALA A 51 -11.22 5.97 -4.03
N THR A 52 -10.69 5.80 -5.24
CA THR A 52 -9.75 4.71 -5.55
C THR A 52 -8.37 5.04 -5.00
N VAL A 53 -7.75 4.09 -4.31
CA VAL A 53 -6.41 4.27 -3.72
C VAL A 53 -5.49 3.12 -4.12
N ALA A 54 -4.35 3.46 -4.72
CA ALA A 54 -3.24 2.56 -4.98
C ALA A 54 -2.29 2.55 -3.76
N VAL A 55 -2.01 1.36 -3.23
CA VAL A 55 -1.13 1.18 -2.07
C VAL A 55 0.09 0.38 -2.50
N GLU A 56 1.28 0.93 -2.27
CA GLU A 56 2.56 0.22 -2.40
C GLU A 56 3.10 -0.09 -0.99
N ILE A 57 3.54 -1.33 -0.78
CA ILE A 57 3.93 -1.87 0.52
C ILE A 57 5.42 -2.22 0.50
N LYS A 58 6.18 -1.72 1.47
CA LYS A 58 7.60 -2.07 1.65
C LYS A 58 7.90 -2.52 3.06
N ARG A 59 8.91 -3.36 3.22
CA ARG A 59 9.51 -3.55 4.56
C ARG A 59 10.24 -2.27 4.97
N ARG A 60 11.10 -1.76 4.10
CA ARG A 60 11.81 -0.48 4.25
C ARG A 60 11.48 0.43 3.07
N GLY A 61 10.86 1.56 3.36
CA GLY A 61 10.43 2.55 2.38
C GLY A 61 11.62 3.40 1.92
N GLU A 62 12.00 3.22 0.67
CA GLU A 62 13.06 3.97 -0.01
C GLU A 62 12.51 4.76 -1.21
N ILE A 63 13.34 5.60 -1.81
CA ILE A 63 13.00 6.45 -2.96
C ILE A 63 12.45 5.61 -4.12
N ASP A 64 13.06 4.46 -4.40
CA ASP A 64 12.65 3.58 -5.49
C ASP A 64 11.19 3.12 -5.37
N GLY A 65 10.71 2.87 -4.14
CA GLY A 65 9.32 2.51 -3.89
C GLY A 65 8.35 3.66 -4.18
N VAL A 66 8.76 4.89 -3.88
CA VAL A 66 7.97 6.10 -4.20
C VAL A 66 7.95 6.35 -5.71
N GLU A 67 9.08 6.18 -6.39
CA GLU A 67 9.16 6.28 -7.84
C GLU A 67 8.29 5.22 -8.53
N GLN A 68 8.31 4.00 -8.01
CA GLN A 68 7.46 2.92 -8.50
C GLN A 68 5.97 3.27 -8.35
N LEU A 69 5.54 3.70 -7.17
CA LEU A 69 4.14 4.11 -6.94
C LEU A 69 3.75 5.31 -7.81
N THR A 70 4.65 6.27 -8.02
CA THR A 70 4.42 7.42 -8.92
C THR A 70 4.13 6.96 -10.35
N ARG A 71 4.88 5.97 -10.86
CA ARG A 71 4.62 5.40 -12.19
C ARG A 71 3.29 4.66 -12.24
N TYR A 72 2.91 3.92 -11.19
CA TYR A 72 1.59 3.29 -11.13
C TYR A 72 0.46 4.30 -11.15
N LEU A 73 0.55 5.37 -10.36
CA LEU A 73 -0.46 6.44 -10.34
C LEU A 73 -0.61 7.09 -11.71
N ALA A 74 0.48 7.34 -12.43
CA ALA A 74 0.45 7.90 -13.77
C ALA A 74 -0.22 6.99 -14.81
N LEU A 75 -0.21 5.67 -14.60
CA LEU A 75 -0.89 4.69 -15.45
C LEU A 75 -2.37 4.54 -15.05
N LEU A 76 -2.64 4.35 -13.76
CA LEU A 76 -3.98 4.10 -13.25
C LEU A 76 -4.89 5.31 -13.45
N ASN A 77 -4.36 6.54 -13.34
CA ASN A 77 -5.13 7.77 -13.61
C ASN A 77 -5.43 8.01 -15.10
N ARG A 78 -4.95 7.17 -16.02
CA ARG A 78 -5.37 7.21 -17.43
C ARG A 78 -6.67 6.46 -17.68
N ASP A 79 -7.08 5.61 -16.75
CA ASP A 79 -8.32 4.85 -16.83
C ASP A 79 -9.47 5.66 -16.17
N PRO A 80 -10.46 6.14 -16.94
CA PRO A 80 -11.58 6.92 -16.40
C PRO A 80 -12.46 6.14 -15.42
N LEU A 81 -12.39 4.81 -15.42
CA LEU A 81 -13.16 3.97 -14.49
C LEU A 81 -12.53 3.92 -13.09
N LEU A 82 -11.22 4.24 -13.01
CA LEU A 82 -10.47 4.26 -11.75
C LEU A 82 -10.22 5.68 -11.26
N ALA A 83 -9.95 6.61 -12.18
CA ALA A 83 -9.56 7.97 -11.87
C ALA A 83 -10.67 8.74 -11.12
N PRO A 84 -10.30 9.61 -10.16
CA PRO A 84 -8.94 9.85 -9.67
C PRO A 84 -8.45 8.72 -8.75
N VAL A 85 -7.19 8.30 -8.94
CA VAL A 85 -6.50 7.33 -8.07
C VAL A 85 -5.48 8.05 -7.21
N GLN A 86 -5.65 7.94 -5.89
CA GLN A 86 -4.71 8.45 -4.89
C GLN A 86 -3.63 7.43 -4.55
N GLY A 87 -2.50 7.89 -4.01
CA GLY A 87 -1.38 7.03 -3.61
C GLY A 87 -1.19 6.94 -2.11
N VAL A 88 -0.97 5.73 -1.61
CA VAL A 88 -0.45 5.46 -0.26
C VAL A 88 0.83 4.66 -0.34
N PHE A 89 1.88 5.17 0.28
CA PHE A 89 3.14 4.46 0.49
C PHE A 89 3.19 3.93 1.92
N ALA A 90 3.05 2.61 2.09
CA ALA A 90 2.96 1.95 3.38
C ALA A 90 4.23 1.14 3.66
N ALA A 91 4.88 1.36 4.80
CA ALA A 91 6.06 0.55 5.16
C ALA A 91 6.28 0.44 6.66
N GLN A 92 7.00 -0.58 7.14
CA GLN A 92 7.36 -0.66 8.57
C GLN A 92 8.31 0.46 8.99
N GLU A 93 9.15 0.92 8.07
CA GLU A 93 10.04 2.06 8.25
C GLU A 93 10.07 2.86 6.94
N ILE A 94 10.05 4.18 6.98
CA ILE A 94 10.17 5.04 5.79
C ILE A 94 11.35 5.98 5.98
N LYS A 95 12.34 5.91 5.09
CA LYS A 95 13.51 6.81 5.13
C LYS A 95 13.06 8.27 4.94
N PRO A 96 13.69 9.25 5.62
CA PRO A 96 13.28 10.66 5.53
C PRO A 96 13.18 11.19 4.10
N GLN A 97 14.16 10.90 3.24
CA GLN A 97 14.15 11.33 1.85
C GLN A 97 12.99 10.73 1.04
N ALA A 98 12.63 9.47 1.30
CA ALA A 98 11.50 8.83 0.64
C ALA A 98 10.17 9.47 1.09
N ARG A 99 10.05 9.80 2.39
CA ARG A 99 8.90 10.52 2.92
C ARG A 99 8.76 11.90 2.27
N THR A 100 9.84 12.68 2.20
CA THR A 100 9.83 14.00 1.54
C THR A 100 9.36 13.88 0.10
N LEU A 101 9.95 12.96 -0.68
CA LEU A 101 9.56 12.78 -2.09
C LEU A 101 8.10 12.35 -2.26
N ALA A 102 7.61 11.45 -1.40
CA ALA A 102 6.22 11.01 -1.45
C ALA A 102 5.26 12.17 -1.17
N GLN A 103 5.55 12.96 -0.14
CA GLN A 103 4.73 14.12 0.24
C GLN A 103 4.71 15.19 -0.87
N ASP A 104 5.86 15.49 -1.48
CA ASP A 104 5.95 16.43 -2.61
C ASP A 104 5.09 16.00 -3.81
N ARG A 105 4.81 14.70 -3.94
CA ARG A 105 3.98 14.11 -5.00
C ARG A 105 2.52 13.89 -4.59
N GLY A 106 2.12 14.34 -3.40
CA GLY A 106 0.78 14.12 -2.86
C GLY A 106 0.50 12.66 -2.48
N ILE A 107 1.55 11.85 -2.27
CA ILE A 107 1.43 10.46 -1.82
C ILE A 107 1.44 10.43 -0.29
N ARG A 108 0.38 9.86 0.30
CA ARG A 108 0.28 9.71 1.76
C ARG A 108 1.23 8.61 2.24
N CYS A 109 2.02 8.91 3.27
CA CYS A 109 2.91 7.94 3.91
C CYS A 109 2.24 7.32 5.14
N VAL A 110 2.27 5.99 5.26
CA VAL A 110 1.75 5.24 6.43
C VAL A 110 2.85 4.34 6.96
N VAL A 111 3.15 4.46 8.26
CA VAL A 111 4.06 3.53 8.94
C VAL A 111 3.23 2.37 9.48
N LEU A 112 3.61 1.14 9.11
CA LEU A 112 2.90 -0.08 9.48
C LEU A 112 3.51 -0.66 10.75
N ASP A 113 2.69 -0.85 11.76
CA ASP A 113 3.03 -1.67 12.92
C ASP A 113 2.74 -3.14 12.59
N TYR A 114 3.81 -3.92 12.43
CA TYR A 114 3.72 -5.33 12.05
C TYR A 114 3.10 -6.20 13.14
N ASP A 115 3.41 -5.94 14.40
CA ASP A 115 2.90 -6.72 15.53
C ASP A 115 1.41 -6.43 15.72
N TYR A 116 1.00 -5.17 15.58
CA TYR A 116 -0.41 -4.79 15.56
C TYR A 116 -1.17 -5.47 14.42
N LEU A 117 -0.65 -5.44 13.19
CA LEU A 117 -1.26 -6.11 12.03
C LEU A 117 -1.37 -7.63 12.22
N LEU A 118 -0.40 -8.23 12.90
CA LEU A 118 -0.41 -9.64 13.22
C LEU A 118 -1.47 -9.97 14.29
N GLY A 119 -1.56 -9.16 15.35
CA GLY A 119 -2.55 -9.31 16.42
C GLY A 119 -3.98 -8.92 16.02
N THR A 120 -4.18 -8.23 14.89
CA THR A 120 -5.49 -8.11 14.25
C THR A 120 -5.82 -9.34 13.41
N ALA A 121 -4.81 -9.95 12.76
CA ALA A 121 -4.99 -11.14 11.94
C ALA A 121 -5.21 -12.42 12.75
N ASP A 122 -4.74 -12.43 14.01
CA ASP A 122 -4.86 -13.58 14.89
C ASP A 122 -5.50 -13.16 16.23
N PRO A 123 -6.83 -13.33 16.38
CA PRO A 123 -7.50 -13.04 17.64
C PRO A 123 -7.01 -13.93 18.80
N SER A 124 -6.26 -15.01 18.54
CA SER A 124 -5.67 -15.86 19.59
C SER A 124 -4.35 -15.32 20.17
N LEU A 125 -3.73 -14.32 19.54
CA LEU A 125 -2.47 -13.70 20.01
C LEU A 125 -2.66 -12.54 21.00
N ARG A 126 -3.90 -12.17 21.36
CA ARG A 126 -4.21 -11.05 22.29
C ARG A 126 -4.24 -11.43 23.78
N LEU A 127 -3.76 -12.60 24.18
CA LEU A 127 -3.87 -13.07 25.55
C LEU A 127 -2.52 -13.18 26.24
N PHE A 128 -1.96 -12.05 26.73
CA PHE A 128 -1.02 -12.00 27.86
C PHE A 128 -1.10 -10.63 28.57
#